data_AF-A0A246BIJ8-F1
#
_entry.id   AF-A0A246BIJ8-F1
#
_cell.length_a   1.000
_cell.length_b   1.000
_cell.length_c   1.000
_cell.angle_alpha   90.00
_cell.angle_beta   90.00
_cell.angle_gamma   90.00
#
_symmetry.space_group_name_H-M   'P 1'
#
loop_
_entity.id
_entity.type
_entity.pdbx_description
1 polymer ?
#
loop_
_entity_poly.entity_id
_entity_poly.type
_entity_poly.pdbx_seq_one_letter_code
_entity_poly.pdbx_strand_id
1 'polypeptide(L)' 'MTFLPGRPLPADPQASSERTLYHAQRMSGEMGTMTREGGTWQWGLLRSVWPDAYGNGGWNDLKTWLSK' A
#
# COMPACT_ATOMS: atom_id res chain seq x y z
N MET A 1 -11.37 -7.63 15.67
CA MET A 1 -9.96 -7.71 15.23
C MET A 1 -9.89 -7.27 13.77
N THR A 2 -9.13 -6.22 13.47
CA THR A 2 -8.91 -5.78 12.08
C THR A 2 -7.93 -6.74 11.42
N PHE A 3 -8.31 -7.34 10.30
CA PHE A 3 -7.42 -8.20 9.52
C PHE A 3 -6.33 -7.35 8.86
N LEU A 4 -5.05 -7.67 9.14
CA LEU A 4 -3.88 -6.97 8.61
C LEU A 4 -3.04 -7.95 7.78
N PRO A 5 -3.15 -7.94 6.45
CA PRO A 5 -2.43 -8.87 5.59
C PRO A 5 -0.94 -8.55 5.50
N GLY A 6 -0.09 -9.57 5.45
CA GLY A 6 1.34 -9.38 5.23
C GLY A 6 2.03 -8.61 6.36
N ARG A 7 2.93 -7.69 6.00
CA ARG A 7 3.77 -6.91 6.95
C ARG A 7 3.39 -5.43 6.97
N PRO A 8 3.65 -4.68 8.03
CA PRO A 8 3.48 -3.22 7.98
C PRO A 8 4.41 -2.62 6.93
N LEU A 9 3.91 -1.65 6.16
CA LEU A 9 4.71 -0.91 5.19
C LEU A 9 5.87 -0.20 5.93
N PRO A 10 7.14 -0.43 5.56
CA PRO A 10 8.26 0.26 6.20
C PRO A 10 8.20 1.78 5.96
N ALA A 11 8.85 2.57 6.82
CA ALA A 11 8.96 4.01 6.62
C ALA A 11 9.90 4.37 5.44
N ASP A 12 10.84 3.49 5.13
CA ASP A 12 11.84 3.65 4.07
C ASP A 12 11.65 2.59 2.97
N PRO A 13 11.64 2.98 1.69
CA PRO A 13 11.47 2.04 0.58
C PRO A 13 12.64 1.05 0.43
N GLN A 14 13.85 1.35 0.87
CA GLN A 14 14.99 0.42 0.83
C GLN A 14 14.83 -0.74 1.82
N ALA A 15 14.03 -0.57 2.87
CA ALA A 15 13.66 -1.64 3.79
C ALA A 15 12.53 -2.55 3.25
N SER A 16 11.98 -2.24 2.07
CA SER A 16 11.00 -3.10 1.40
C SER A 16 11.69 -4.17 0.55
N SER A 17 10.99 -5.28 0.35
CA SER A 17 11.41 -6.38 -0.51
C SER A 17 10.41 -6.57 -1.64
N GLU A 18 10.92 -6.95 -2.80
CA GLU A 18 10.10 -7.31 -3.96
C GLU A 18 9.18 -8.50 -3.60
N ARG A 19 8.01 -8.57 -4.26
CA ARG A 19 7.01 -9.64 -4.11
C ARG A 19 6.56 -9.90 -2.67
N THR A 20 6.70 -8.89 -1.81
CA THR A 20 6.26 -8.95 -0.42
C THR A 20 4.99 -8.13 -0.25
N LEU A 21 3.97 -8.74 0.36
CA LEU A 21 2.71 -8.07 0.68
C LEU A 21 2.87 -7.23 1.94
N TYR A 22 2.53 -5.96 1.84
CA TYR A 22 2.50 -5.01 2.93
C TYR A 22 1.08 -4.48 3.19
N HIS A 23 0.84 -3.94 4.39
CA HIS A 23 -0.37 -3.22 4.79
C HIS A 23 -0.03 -1.85 5.43
N ALA A 24 -0.92 -0.90 5.26
CA ALA A 24 -0.84 0.45 5.80
C ALA A 24 -2.24 1.06 5.84
N GLN A 25 -2.45 1.97 6.80
CA GLN A 25 -3.68 2.74 6.90
C GLN A 25 -3.53 4.06 6.15
N ARG A 26 -4.55 4.42 5.38
CA ARG A 26 -4.72 5.75 4.81
C ARG A 26 -5.04 6.78 5.88
N MET A 27 -4.81 8.06 5.60
CA MET A 27 -5.18 9.15 6.51
C MET A 27 -6.69 9.17 6.79
N SER A 28 -7.52 8.83 5.79
CA SER A 28 -8.96 8.64 5.92
C SER A 28 -9.38 7.49 6.87
N GLY A 29 -8.43 6.64 7.28
CA GLY A 29 -8.65 5.51 8.16
C GLY A 29 -8.87 4.18 7.44
N GLU A 30 -8.94 4.17 6.11
CA GLU A 30 -9.11 2.96 5.31
C GLU A 30 -7.82 2.14 5.24
N MET A 31 -7.93 0.82 5.29
CA MET A 31 -6.78 -0.07 5.21
C MET A 31 -6.47 -0.48 3.77
N GLY A 32 -5.21 -0.34 3.37
CA GLY A 32 -4.70 -0.77 2.07
C GLY A 32 -3.66 -1.87 2.15
N THR A 33 -3.55 -2.63 1.07
CA THR A 33 -2.45 -3.54 0.75
C THR A 33 -1.56 -2.95 -0.33
N MET A 34 -0.29 -3.32 -0.31
CA MET A 34 0.64 -2.95 -1.36
C MET A 34 1.75 -3.96 -1.52
N THR A 35 2.20 -4.14 -2.75
CA THR A 35 3.27 -5.05 -3.13
C THR A 35 4.23 -4.31 -4.03
N ARG A 36 5.52 -4.56 -3.86
CA ARG A 36 6.56 -4.01 -4.73
C ARG A 36 6.92 -5.05 -5.79
N GLU A 37 6.76 -4.71 -7.06
CA GLU A 37 7.14 -5.56 -8.19
C GLU A 37 7.88 -4.74 -9.27
N GLY A 38 9.04 -5.25 -9.69
CA GLY A 38 9.84 -4.64 -10.74
C GLY A 38 10.30 -3.22 -10.40
N GLY A 39 10.50 -2.91 -9.11
CA GLY A 39 10.82 -1.57 -8.64
C GLY A 39 9.64 -0.59 -8.59
N THR A 40 8.43 -1.04 -8.93
CA THR A 40 7.20 -0.27 -8.82
C THR A 40 6.34 -0.78 -7.67
N TRP A 41 5.53 0.09 -7.10
CA TRP A 41 4.53 -0.26 -6.10
C TRP A 41 3.18 -0.43 -6.77
N GLN A 42 2.45 -1.46 -6.35
CA GLN A 42 1.05 -1.67 -6.64
C GLN A 42 0.29 -1.66 -5.32
N TRP A 43 -0.84 -0.98 -5.25
CA TRP A 43 -1.62 -0.86 -4.02
C TRP A 43 -3.12 -0.93 -4.27
N GLY A 44 -3.85 -1.27 -3.20
CA GLY A 44 -5.29 -1.50 -3.22
C GLY A 44 -5.91 -1.36 -1.83
N LEU A 45 -7.13 -0.85 -1.71
CA LEU A 45 -7.91 -0.94 -0.48
C LEU A 45 -8.36 -2.40 -0.24
N LEU A 46 -8.37 -2.82 1.02
CA LEU A 46 -8.73 -4.18 1.41
C LEU A 46 -10.20 -4.56 1.15
N ARG A 47 -11.10 -3.57 1.07
CA ARG A 47 -12.55 -3.78 0.98
C ARG A 47 -13.25 -2.71 0.15
N SER A 48 -12.73 -2.40 -1.03
CA SER A 48 -13.31 -1.35 -1.86
C SER A 48 -13.22 -1.69 -3.34
N VAL A 49 -14.24 -1.24 -4.10
CA VAL A 49 -14.33 -1.35 -5.56
C VAL A 49 -14.32 0.02 -6.25
N TRP A 50 -14.00 1.08 -5.50
CA TRP A 50 -13.96 2.44 -6.04
C TRP A 50 -12.75 2.63 -6.98
N PRO A 51 -12.84 3.51 -7.99
CA PRO A 51 -11.73 3.75 -8.92
C PRO A 51 -10.44 4.25 -8.25
N ASP A 52 -10.54 4.96 -7.12
CA ASP A 52 -9.39 5.44 -6.34
C ASP A 52 -8.87 4.40 -5.33
N ALA A 53 -9.54 3.24 -5.24
CA ALA A 53 -9.18 2.17 -4.32
C ALA A 53 -7.87 1.49 -4.72
N TYR A 54 -7.45 1.60 -5.98
CA TYR A 54 -6.27 0.92 -6.52
C TYR A 54 -5.32 1.89 -7.20
N GLY A 55 -4.05 1.52 -7.29
CA GLY A 55 -3.06 2.30 -8.04
C GLY A 55 -1.73 1.58 -8.19
N ASN A 56 -0.87 2.17 -9.02
CA ASN A 56 0.52 1.77 -9.14
C ASN A 56 1.41 3.00 -9.37
N GLY A 57 2.70 2.88 -9.07
CA GLY A 57 3.65 3.97 -9.25
C GLY A 57 4.91 3.82 -8.40
N GLY A 58 5.60 4.93 -8.17
CA GLY A 58 6.76 4.98 -7.30
C GLY A 58 6.38 5.05 -5.81
N TRP A 59 7.41 5.09 -4.96
CA TRP A 59 7.23 5.28 -3.53
C TRP A 59 6.46 6.56 -3.18
N ASN A 60 6.78 7.67 -3.87
CA ASN A 60 6.11 8.95 -3.62
C ASN A 60 4.63 8.91 -3.98
N ASP A 61 4.26 8.23 -5.08
CA ASP A 61 2.86 8.07 -5.48
C ASP A 61 2.07 7.25 -4.44
N LEU A 62 2.67 6.17 -3.93
CA LEU A 62 2.11 5.38 -2.83
C LEU A 62 1.91 6.24 -1.58
N LYS A 63 2.91 7.06 -1.20
CA LYS A 63 2.80 7.96 -0.05
C LYS A 63 1.70 8.99 -0.23
N THR A 64 1.57 9.59 -1.42
CA THR A 64 0.48 10.51 -1.75
C THR A 64 -0.88 9.82 -1.64
N TRP A 65 -1.00 8.58 -2.13
CA TRP A 65 -2.22 7.80 -2.00
C TRP A 65 -2.57 7.50 -0.54
N LEU A 66 -1.58 7.13 0.29
CA LEU A 66 -1.75 6.91 1.72
C LEU A 66 -2.14 8.18 2.50
N SER A 67 -1.73 9.36 2.01
CA SER A 67 -2.07 10.65 2.62
C SER A 67 -3.48 11.13 2.33
N LYS A 68 -4.22 10.48 1.43
CA LYS A 68 -5.64 10.76 1.18
C LYS A 68 -6.52 10.03 2.19
#